data_AF-A0A5D3FYA4-F1
#
_entry.id   AF-A0A5D3FYA4-F1
#
_cell.length_a   1.000
_cell.length_b   1.000
_cell.length_c   1.000
_cell.angle_alpha   90.00
_cell.angle_beta   90.00
_cell.angle_gamma   90.00
#
_symmetry.space_group_name_H-M   'P 1'
#
loop_
_entity.id
_entity.type
_entity.pdbx_description
1 polymer ?
#
loop_
_entity_poly.entity_id
_entity_poly.type
_entity_poly.pdbx_seq_one_letter_code
_entity_poly.pdbx_strand_id
1 'polypeptide(L)' 'MPIVEIRVAKQDWADFRAVNLRRAPAVIREFIRWYLRRPGAKLPQRPSPEEIEKALATANDAEGPADGGPQSE' A
#
# COMPACT_ATOMS: atom_id res chain seq x y z
N MET A 1 -4.18 -14.60 -16.46
CA MET A 1 -3.23 -13.47 -16.56
C MET A 1 -1.93 -13.91 -15.91
N PRO A 2 -0.76 -13.68 -16.52
CA PRO A 2 0.52 -14.05 -15.91
C PRO A 2 0.76 -13.24 -14.63
N ILE A 3 1.47 -13.83 -13.67
CA ILE A 3 1.96 -13.12 -12.49
C ILE A 3 3.23 -12.37 -12.90
N VAL A 4 3.31 -11.09 -12.55
CA VAL A 4 4.49 -10.25 -12.74
C VAL A 4 4.98 -9.83 -11.37
N GLU A 5 6.26 -10.04 -11.10
CA GLU A 5 6.91 -9.64 -9.86
C GLU A 5 7.76 -8.39 -10.08
N ILE A 6 7.69 -7.43 -9.14
CA ILE A 6 8.48 -6.20 -9.15
C ILE A 6 9.17 -6.03 -7.80
N ARG A 7 10.38 -5.49 -7.80
CA ARG A 7 11.07 -5.10 -6.56
C ARG A 7 10.75 -3.66 -6.24
N VAL A 8 10.34 -3.40 -5.01
CA VAL A 8 9.97 -2.08 -4.48
C VAL A 8 10.64 -1.93 -3.12
N ALA A 9 11.05 -0.71 -2.76
CA ALA A 9 11.54 -0.45 -1.42
C ALA A 9 10.47 -0.82 -0.38
N LYS A 10 10.89 -1.45 0.72
CA LYS A 10 9.95 -1.94 1.75
C LYS A 10 9.08 -0.81 2.31
N GLN A 11 9.67 0.36 2.54
CA GLN A 11 8.96 1.53 3.07
C GLN A 11 7.93 2.06 2.07
N ASP A 12 8.32 2.29 0.81
CA ASP A 12 7.41 2.75 -0.24
C ASP A 12 6.21 1.80 -0.40
N TRP A 13 6.45 0.49 -0.30
CA TRP A 13 5.39 -0.50 -0.35
C TRP A 13 4.47 -0.45 0.87
N ALA A 14 5.02 -0.27 2.06
CA ALA A 14 4.25 -0.14 3.30
C ALA A 14 3.35 1.10 3.25
N ASP A 15 3.89 2.26 2.89
CA ASP A 15 3.14 3.51 2.78
C ASP A 15 2.03 3.41 1.72
N PHE A 16 2.37 2.87 0.54
CA PHE A 16 1.40 2.65 -0.53
C PHE A 16 0.29 1.70 -0.10
N ARG A 17 0.60 0.65 0.67
CA ARG A 17 -0.41 -0.31 1.16
C ARG A 17 -1.22 0.26 2.31
N ALA A 18 -0.67 1.11 3.16
CA ALA A 18 -1.39 1.71 4.28
C ALA A 18 -2.60 2.51 3.75
N VAL A 19 -2.40 3.34 2.72
CA VAL A 19 -3.46 4.18 2.14
C VAL A 19 -4.40 3.45 1.18
N ASN A 20 -3.94 2.39 0.52
CA ASN A 20 -4.75 1.67 -0.47
C ASN A 20 -5.33 0.35 0.05
N LEU A 21 -4.85 -0.16 1.18
CA LEU A 21 -5.25 -1.43 1.79
C LEU A 21 -5.32 -2.58 0.77
N ARG A 22 -6.47 -3.24 0.68
CA ARG A 22 -6.73 -4.34 -0.27
C ARG A 22 -6.83 -3.87 -1.73
N ARG A 23 -6.92 -2.56 -1.99
CA ARG A 23 -7.00 -1.98 -3.34
C ARG A 23 -5.64 -1.72 -3.98
N ALA A 24 -4.52 -1.86 -3.26
CA ALA A 24 -3.18 -1.62 -3.81
C ALA A 24 -2.93 -2.29 -5.19
N PRO A 25 -3.27 -3.58 -5.42
CA PRO A 25 -3.12 -4.18 -6.75
C PRO A 25 -4.08 -3.63 -7.81
N ALA A 26 -5.25 -3.12 -7.43
CA ALA A 26 -6.17 -2.46 -8.35
C ALA A 26 -5.64 -1.09 -8.78
N VAL A 27 -5.10 -0.31 -7.84
CA VAL A 27 -4.51 1.01 -8.09
C VAL A 27 -3.31 0.92 -9.01
N ILE A 28 -2.43 -0.07 -8.82
CA ILE A 28 -1.31 -0.33 -9.74
C ILE A 28 -1.82 -0.63 -11.16
N ARG A 29 -2.84 -1.47 -11.31
CA ARG A 29 -3.43 -1.79 -12.62
C ARG A 29 -4.06 -0.57 -13.27
N GLU A 30 -4.79 0.25 -12.51
CA GLU A 30 -5.37 1.51 -12.99
C GLU A 30 -4.27 2.46 -13.46
N PHE A 31 -3.20 2.61 -12.67
CA PHE A 31 -2.03 3.43 -13.03
C PHE A 31 -1.36 2.96 -14.32
N ILE A 32 -1.10 1.64 -14.46
CA ILE A 32 -0.53 1.06 -15.69
C ILE A 32 -1.43 1.33 -16.90
N ARG A 33 -2.75 1.13 -16.75
CA ARG A 33 -3.72 1.39 -17.84
C ARG A 33 -3.74 2.86 -18.24
N TRP A 34 -3.67 3.76 -17.27
CA TRP A 34 -3.59 5.20 -17.50
C TRP A 34 -2.28 5.59 -18.19
N TYR A 35 -1.14 5.09 -17.72
CA TYR A 35 0.19 5.32 -18.30
C TYR A 35 0.25 4.91 -19.77
N LEU A 36 -0.38 3.78 -20.12
CA LEU A 36 -0.48 3.27 -21.48
C LEU A 36 -1.60 3.90 -22.32
N ARG A 37 -2.30 4.92 -21.82
CA ARG A 37 -3.42 5.62 -22.49
C ARG A 37 -4.51 4.67 -23.00
N ARG A 38 -4.82 3.62 -22.23
CA ARG A 38 -5.88 2.67 -22.59
C ARG A 38 -7.25 3.39 -22.57
N PRO A 39 -8.19 3.03 -23.46
CA PRO A 39 -9.52 3.63 -23.47
C PRO A 39 -10.20 3.56 -22.09
N GLY A 40 -10.71 4.70 -21.62
CA GLY A 40 -11.40 4.82 -20.33
C GLY A 40 -10.50 4.79 -19.09
N ALA A 41 -9.18 4.70 -19.23
CA ALA A 41 -8.27 4.73 -18.09
C ALA A 41 -8.14 6.15 -17.50
N LYS A 42 -8.18 6.25 -16.17
CA LYS A 42 -8.05 7.50 -15.42
C LYS A 42 -6.87 7.42 -14.47
N LEU A 43 -6.22 8.56 -14.22
CA LEU A 43 -5.18 8.67 -13.21
C LEU A 43 -5.80 8.36 -11.85
N PRO A 44 -5.27 7.39 -11.07
CA PRO A 44 -5.73 7.14 -9.72
C PRO A 44 -5.58 8.39 -8.85
N GLN A 45 -6.53 8.60 -7.94
CA GLN A 45 -6.46 9.73 -7.02
C GLN A 45 -5.23 9.58 -6.12
N ARG A 46 -4.41 10.63 -6.07
CA ARG A 46 -3.27 10.69 -5.17
C ARG A 46 -3.77 11.02 -3.76
N PRO A 47 -3.45 10.22 -2.74
CA PRO A 47 -3.79 10.55 -1.36
C PRO A 47 -3.04 11.80 -0.90
N SER A 48 -3.67 12.57 -0.01
CA SER A 48 -3.04 13.71 0.66
C SER A 48 -1.99 13.25 1.67
N PRO A 49 -1.04 14.12 2.07
CA PRO A 49 -0.09 13.81 3.13
C PRO A 49 -0.79 13.40 4.45
N GLU A 50 -1.87 14.10 4.82
CA GLU A 50 -2.65 13.81 6.04
C GLU A 50 -3.32 12.44 5.99
N GLU A 51 -3.82 12.02 4.82
CA GLU A 51 -4.40 10.69 4.62
C GLU A 51 -3.34 9.58 4.77
N ILE A 52 -2.11 9.83 4.29
CA ILE A 52 -0.97 8.92 4.46
C ILE A 52 -0.62 8.79 5.94
N GLU A 53 -0.42 9.91 6.64
CA GLU A 53 -0.08 9.92 8.07
C GLU A 53 -1.14 9.19 8.91
N LYS A 54 -2.43 9.48 8.67
CA LYS A 54 -3.53 8.83 9.38
C LYS A 54 -3.58 7.32 9.13
N ALA A 55 -3.36 6.90 7.88
CA ALA A 55 -3.36 5.48 7.53
C ALA A 55 -2.19 4.74 8.16
N LEU A 56 -1.01 5.37 8.23
CA LEU A 56 0.16 4.83 8.91
C LEU A 56 -0.04 4.72 10.42
N ALA A 57 -0.60 5.75 11.06
CA ALA A 57 -0.95 5.70 12.49
C ALA A 57 -1.91 4.53 12.78
N THR A 58 -2.97 4.39 11.98
CA THR A 58 -3.94 3.30 12.13
C THR A 58 -3.31 1.92 11.91
N ALA A 59 -2.37 1.79 10.97
CA ALA A 59 -1.67 0.54 10.71
C ALA A 59 -0.76 0.14 11.88
N ASN A 60 -0.08 1.09 12.50
CA ASN A 60 0.77 0.86 13.67
C ASN A 60 -0.06 0.52 14.92
N ASP A 61 -1.23 1.16 15.10
CA ASP A 61 -2.14 0.86 16.22
C ASP A 61 -2.76 -0.56 16.13
N ALA A 62 -2.98 -1.05 14.91
CA ALA A 62 -3.45 -2.41 14.67
C ALA A 62 -2.36 -3.48 14.92
N GLU A 63 -1.08 -3.09 14.84
CA GLU A 63 0.06 -3.85 15.35
C GLU A 63 0.33 -3.48 16.82
N GLY A 64 -0.68 -3.63 17.68
CA GLY A 64 -0.49 -3.64 19.14
C GLY A 64 0.54 -4.71 19.56
N PRO A 65 1.21 -4.52 20.72
CA PRO A 65 2.60 -4.90 20.93
C PRO A 65 2.85 -6.34 20.52
N ALA A 66 3.87 -6.53 19.67
CA ALA A 66 4.46 -7.83 19.44
C ALA A 66 4.66 -8.51 20.79
N ASP A 67 3.92 -9.59 20.99
CA ASP A 67 3.97 -10.56 22.06
C ASP A 67 5.39 -10.62 22.67
N GLY A 68 5.57 -9.89 23.77
CA GLY A 68 6.72 -10.01 24.64
C GLY A 68 6.57 -11.32 25.43
N GLY A 69 6.73 -12.44 24.74
CA GLY A 69 6.82 -13.74 25.38
C GLY A 69 7.98 -13.72 26.39
N PRO A 70 7.79 -14.22 27.62
CA PRO A 70 8.84 -14.16 28.63
C PRO A 70 10.04 -14.98 28.15
N GLN A 71 11.20 -14.33 28.07
CA GLN A 71 12.47 -15.07 28.09
C GLN A 71 12.62 -15.64 29.49
N SER A 72 12.28 -16.92 29.63
CA SER A 72 12.64 -17.73 30.78
C SER A 72 14.13 -17.99 30.74
N GLU A 73 14.86 -17.52 31.75
CA GLU A 73 16.24 -17.90 32.06
C GLU A 73 16.26 -18.74 33.35
#